data_AF-A0AAD6CXX2-F1
#
_entry.id   AF-A0AAD6CXX2-F1
#
_cell.length_a   1.000
_cell.length_b   1.000
_cell.length_c   1.000
_cell.angle_alpha   90.00
_cell.angle_beta   90.00
_cell.angle_gamma   90.00
#
_symmetry.space_group_name_H-M   'P 1'
#
loop_
_entity.id
_entity.type
_entity.pdbx_description
1 polymer ?
#
loop_
_entity_poly.entity_id
_entity_poly.type
_entity_poly.pdbx_seq_one_letter_code
_entity_poly.pdbx_strand_id
1 'polypeptide(L)'
;MRSIVSPTKQSPVFCQQDVIIEDNRLHLVVAPERVRLQPRPEDGYAWSVTRTNAALLKSNLSSGTINLYRKILKELGPSLEAVNPQSLETSQSNTGGFPKETQRFSEGMVDGSFTAEICELKATNSRIEKELERTRSRLDDCLRESHTLRDEASQLRYDMQILESQNEILRDKLAETRRGIKGVMQTLGSLRSDGMDLAIDDTNDSQSSAISTHTVSSEIQG
;
A
#
# COMPACT_ATOMS: atom_id res chain seq x y z
N MET A 1 -33.45 -44.27 -70.30
CA MET A 1 -33.91 -44.62 -68.94
C MET A 1 -32.70 -44.67 -68.04
N ARG A 2 -32.72 -43.90 -66.93
CA ARG A 2 -32.13 -44.15 -65.59
C ARG A 2 -30.65 -44.59 -65.53
N SER A 3 -29.80 -44.14 -64.63
CA SER A 3 -29.84 -43.17 -63.54
C SER A 3 -28.41 -43.20 -63.02
N ILE A 4 -27.66 -42.10 -63.08
CA ILE A 4 -26.40 -42.00 -62.34
C ILE A 4 -26.67 -40.99 -61.24
N VAL A 5 -27.09 -41.51 -60.09
CA VAL A 5 -27.17 -40.77 -58.84
C VAL A 5 -25.75 -40.56 -58.38
N SER A 6 -25.22 -39.36 -58.58
CA SER A 6 -23.95 -38.93 -58.00
C SER A 6 -24.15 -38.51 -56.54
N PRO A 7 -23.14 -38.76 -55.68
CA PRO A 7 -23.24 -38.57 -54.25
C PRO A 7 -23.29 -37.09 -53.85
N THR A 8 -24.03 -36.87 -52.78
CA THR A 8 -24.22 -35.67 -51.97
C THR A 8 -22.94 -34.84 -51.85
N LYS A 9 -22.86 -33.70 -52.55
CA LYS A 9 -21.92 -32.65 -52.20
C LYS A 9 -22.48 -31.89 -51.02
N GLN A 10 -21.93 -32.17 -49.84
CA GLN A 10 -21.92 -31.23 -48.72
C GLN A 10 -21.53 -29.85 -49.24
N SER A 11 -22.46 -28.91 -49.15
CA SER A 11 -22.12 -27.50 -49.22
C SER A 11 -21.18 -27.20 -48.06
N PRO A 12 -19.97 -26.68 -48.29
CA PRO A 12 -19.18 -26.15 -47.20
C PRO A 12 -19.94 -24.93 -46.66
N VAL A 13 -20.47 -25.08 -45.46
CA VAL A 13 -20.81 -23.95 -44.59
C VAL A 13 -19.49 -23.25 -44.34
N PHE A 14 -19.15 -22.27 -45.18
CA PHE A 14 -18.07 -21.35 -44.87
C PHE A 14 -18.58 -20.48 -43.73
N CYS A 15 -18.27 -20.92 -42.52
CA CYS A 15 -18.40 -20.13 -41.32
C CYS A 15 -17.79 -18.77 -41.59
N GLN A 16 -18.60 -17.76 -41.33
CA GLN A 16 -18.26 -16.35 -41.26
C GLN A 16 -17.03 -16.24 -40.35
N GLN A 17 -15.83 -16.20 -40.94
CA GLN A 17 -14.63 -15.94 -40.17
C GLN A 17 -14.79 -14.54 -39.60
N ASP A 18 -14.88 -14.46 -38.29
CA ASP A 18 -14.84 -13.23 -37.52
C ASP A 18 -13.60 -12.44 -37.94
N VAL A 19 -13.79 -11.43 -38.79
CA VAL A 19 -12.75 -10.44 -39.07
C VAL A 19 -12.69 -9.54 -37.84
N ILE A 20 -12.04 -10.03 -36.79
CA ILE A 20 -11.70 -9.24 -35.63
C ILE A 20 -10.71 -8.18 -36.12
N ILE A 21 -11.14 -6.92 -36.15
CA ILE A 21 -10.23 -5.79 -36.35
C ILE A 21 -9.54 -5.59 -34.99
N GLU A 22 -8.44 -6.31 -34.76
CA GLU A 22 -7.56 -6.05 -33.63
C GLU A 22 -6.73 -4.79 -33.94
N ASP A 23 -7.05 -3.69 -33.27
CA ASP A 23 -6.05 -2.62 -33.10
C ASP A 23 -5.10 -3.04 -31.97
N ASN A 24 -3.92 -3.52 -32.36
CA ASN A 24 -2.84 -3.95 -31.46
C ASN A 24 -2.35 -2.86 -30.49
N ARG A 25 -2.81 -1.61 -30.63
CA ARG A 25 -2.42 -0.50 -29.77
C ARG A 25 -3.40 -0.25 -28.62
N LEU A 26 -4.66 -0.70 -28.75
CA LEU A 26 -5.72 -0.36 -27.81
C LEU A 26 -6.42 -1.57 -27.18
N HIS A 27 -6.14 -2.80 -27.64
CA HIS A 27 -6.81 -4.04 -27.19
C HIS A 27 -8.35 -3.95 -27.20
N LEU A 28 -8.91 -3.10 -28.07
CA LEU A 28 -10.34 -2.91 -28.24
C LEU A 28 -10.82 -3.85 -29.34
N VAL A 29 -11.68 -4.81 -28.95
CA VAL A 29 -12.36 -5.70 -29.89
C VAL A 29 -13.70 -5.09 -30.28
N VAL A 30 -13.81 -4.63 -31.51
CA VAL A 30 -15.08 -4.13 -32.07
C VAL A 30 -15.72 -5.23 -32.90
N ALA A 31 -16.95 -5.62 -32.54
CA ALA A 31 -17.71 -6.60 -33.31
C ALA A 31 -17.93 -6.12 -34.76
N PRO A 32 -17.73 -6.96 -35.79
CA PRO A 32 -17.85 -6.56 -37.20
C PRO A 32 -19.20 -5.90 -37.55
N GLU A 33 -20.28 -6.31 -36.87
CA GLU A 33 -21.63 -5.78 -37.05
C GLU A 33 -21.77 -4.30 -36.70
N ARG A 34 -20.87 -3.79 -35.85
CA ARG A 34 -20.83 -2.38 -35.41
C ARG A 34 -20.05 -1.49 -36.37
N VAL A 35 -19.35 -2.08 -37.35
CA VAL A 35 -18.51 -1.36 -38.32
C VAL A 35 -19.15 -1.43 -39.70
N ARG A 36 -19.48 -0.27 -40.26
CA ARG A 36 -20.09 -0.12 -41.58
C ARG A 36 -19.20 0.74 -42.44
N LEU A 37 -19.07 0.38 -43.71
CA LEU A 37 -18.40 1.25 -44.69
C LEU A 37 -19.17 2.57 -44.91
N GLN A 38 -20.48 2.57 -44.65
CA GLN A 38 -21.34 3.75 -44.68
C GLN A 38 -21.99 3.92 -43.32
N PRO A 39 -21.31 4.60 -42.38
CA PRO A 39 -21.86 4.91 -41.08
C PRO A 39 -23.10 5.80 -41.22
N ARG A 40 -24.12 5.51 -40.44
CA ARG A 40 -25.29 6.37 -40.26
C ARG A 40 -25.04 7.37 -39.14
N PRO A 41 -25.79 8.48 -39.05
CA PRO A 41 -25.67 9.42 -37.93
C PRO A 41 -25.83 8.74 -36.56
N GLU A 42 -26.64 7.68 -36.47
CA GLU A 42 -26.86 6.93 -35.23
C GLU A 42 -25.68 6.05 -34.82
N ASP A 43 -24.78 5.72 -35.75
CA ASP A 43 -23.63 4.85 -35.48
C ASP A 43 -22.56 5.59 -34.63
N GLY A 44 -22.62 6.92 -34.54
CA GLY A 44 -21.78 7.73 -33.64
C GLY A 44 -20.35 7.97 -34.12
N TYR A 45 -19.99 7.50 -35.32
CA TYR A 45 -18.71 7.73 -35.96
C TYR A 45 -18.87 7.97 -37.47
N ALA A 46 -17.86 8.55 -38.09
CA ALA A 46 -17.73 8.72 -39.53
C ALA A 46 -16.30 8.40 -39.99
N TRP A 47 -16.13 8.02 -41.26
CA TRP A 47 -14.79 7.78 -41.79
C TRP A 47 -14.10 9.09 -42.16
N SER A 48 -12.90 9.31 -41.63
CA SER A 48 -12.02 10.39 -42.07
C SER A 48 -11.35 9.98 -43.39
N VAL A 49 -11.94 10.40 -44.51
CA VAL A 49 -11.44 10.07 -45.84
C VAL A 49 -11.38 11.33 -46.70
N THR A 50 -10.30 11.47 -47.46
CA THR A 50 -10.14 12.55 -48.44
C THR A 50 -11.26 12.52 -49.49
N ARG A 51 -11.68 13.68 -49.98
CA ARG A 51 -12.80 13.80 -50.94
C ARG A 51 -12.61 12.92 -52.20
N THR A 52 -11.36 12.67 -52.61
CA THR A 52 -11.03 11.81 -53.75
C THR A 52 -11.33 10.34 -53.50
N ASN A 53 -11.17 9.86 -52.27
CA ASN A 53 -11.29 8.45 -51.93
C ASN A 53 -12.64 8.11 -51.28
N ALA A 54 -13.43 9.11 -50.88
CA ALA A 54 -14.74 8.94 -50.28
C ALA A 54 -15.71 8.11 -51.16
N ALA A 55 -15.54 8.18 -52.49
CA ALA A 55 -16.34 7.39 -53.42
C ALA A 55 -16.14 5.87 -53.27
N LEU A 56 -14.97 5.42 -52.77
CA LEU A 56 -14.67 4.00 -52.58
C LEU A 56 -15.53 3.36 -51.48
N LEU A 57 -15.96 4.14 -50.50
CA LEU A 57 -16.80 3.68 -49.39
C LEU A 57 -18.30 3.73 -49.70
N LYS A 58 -18.70 4.42 -50.78
CA LYS A 58 -20.12 4.54 -51.20
C LYS A 58 -20.69 3.27 -51.83
N SER A 59 -19.87 2.27 -52.10
CA SER A 59 -20.29 0.99 -52.65
C SER A 59 -20.25 -0.11 -51.60
N ASN A 60 -21.31 -0.92 -51.54
CA ASN A 60 -21.38 -2.05 -50.62
C ASN A 60 -20.41 -3.16 -51.04
N LEU A 61 -19.78 -3.80 -50.06
CA LEU A 61 -19.05 -5.03 -50.29
C LEU A 61 -20.02 -6.21 -50.34
N SER A 62 -19.95 -6.95 -51.44
CA SER A 62 -20.62 -8.24 -51.62
C SER A 62 -19.59 -9.30 -52.00
N SER A 63 -20.01 -10.56 -52.06
CA SER A 63 -19.14 -11.68 -52.47
C SER A 63 -18.50 -11.50 -53.85
N GLY A 64 -19.10 -10.70 -54.74
CA GLY A 64 -18.58 -10.40 -56.08
C GLY A 64 -17.62 -9.21 -56.17
N THR A 65 -17.42 -8.45 -55.08
CA THR A 65 -16.66 -7.18 -55.10
C THR A 65 -15.29 -7.28 -54.42
N ILE A 66 -14.61 -8.41 -54.58
CA ILE A 66 -13.30 -8.64 -53.94
C ILE A 66 -12.22 -7.63 -54.40
N ASN A 67 -12.34 -7.14 -55.64
CA ASN A 67 -11.44 -6.13 -56.19
C ASN A 67 -11.66 -4.75 -55.55
N LEU A 68 -12.90 -4.43 -55.16
CA LEU A 68 -13.22 -3.21 -54.42
C LEU A 68 -12.63 -3.26 -53.01
N TYR A 69 -12.78 -4.41 -52.32
CA TYR A 69 -12.15 -4.61 -51.00
C TYR A 69 -10.63 -4.43 -51.07
N ARG A 70 -9.96 -5.08 -52.05
CA ARG A 70 -8.51 -4.93 -52.25
C ARG A 70 -8.10 -3.48 -52.54
N LYS A 71 -8.93 -2.75 -53.29
CA LYS A 71 -8.71 -1.34 -53.61
C LYS A 71 -8.85 -0.46 -52.36
N ILE A 72 -9.88 -0.70 -51.53
CA ILE A 72 -10.05 0.00 -50.26
C ILE A 72 -8.86 -0.25 -49.34
N LEU A 73 -8.42 -1.50 -49.16
CA LEU A 73 -7.25 -1.80 -48.33
C LEU A 73 -5.97 -1.13 -48.84
N LYS A 74 -5.75 -1.11 -50.15
CA LYS A 74 -4.56 -0.51 -50.74
C LYS A 74 -4.54 1.02 -50.60
N GLU A 75 -5.67 1.66 -50.89
CA GLU A 75 -5.75 3.13 -50.96
C GLU A 75 -6.07 3.78 -49.62
N LEU A 76 -6.77 3.07 -48.72
CA LEU A 76 -7.26 3.59 -47.45
C LEU A 76 -6.78 2.79 -46.24
N GLY A 77 -6.39 1.53 -46.37
CA GLY A 77 -6.13 0.64 -45.23
C GLY A 77 -5.30 1.27 -44.10
N PRO A 78 -4.11 1.84 -44.37
CA PRO A 78 -3.28 2.45 -43.32
C PRO A 78 -3.77 3.82 -42.81
N SER A 79 -4.65 4.49 -43.55
CA SER A 79 -5.08 5.87 -43.29
C SER A 79 -6.56 5.99 -42.95
N LEU A 80 -7.27 4.85 -42.85
CA LEU A 80 -8.71 4.82 -42.58
C LEU A 80 -8.92 4.96 -41.08
N GLU A 81 -9.41 6.11 -40.66
CA GLU A 81 -9.66 6.43 -39.26
C GLU A 81 -11.14 6.72 -39.03
N ALA A 82 -11.71 6.13 -37.98
CA ALA A 82 -13.05 6.47 -37.50
C ALA A 82 -12.96 7.69 -36.59
N VAL A 83 -13.65 8.77 -36.96
CA VAL A 83 -13.67 10.04 -36.23
C VAL A 83 -15.08 10.38 -35.77
N ASN A 84 -15.20 11.28 -34.79
CA ASN A 84 -16.49 11.84 -34.39
C ASN A 84 -17.06 12.68 -35.55
N PRO A 85 -18.33 12.50 -35.95
CA PRO A 85 -18.94 13.26 -37.05
C PRO A 85 -18.89 14.78 -36.85
N GLN A 86 -18.92 15.28 -35.62
CA GLN A 86 -18.83 16.72 -35.32
C GLN A 86 -17.43 17.30 -35.61
N SER A 87 -16.37 16.48 -35.53
CA SER A 87 -15.00 16.90 -35.83
C SER A 87 -14.75 17.15 -37.32
N LEU A 88 -15.55 16.55 -38.21
CA LEU A 88 -15.44 16.71 -39.67
C LEU A 88 -16.00 18.06 -40.16
N GLU A 89 -17.02 18.60 -39.50
CA GLU A 89 -17.64 19.88 -39.88
C GLU A 89 -16.71 21.08 -39.60
N THR A 90 -16.00 21.02 -38.46
CA THR A 90 -15.08 22.08 -38.01
C THR A 90 -13.86 22.27 -38.94
N SER A 91 -13.48 21.24 -39.69
CA SER A 91 -12.33 21.30 -40.62
C SER A 91 -12.66 21.91 -41.99
N GLN A 92 -13.94 22.14 -42.32
CA GLN A 92 -14.35 22.67 -43.63
C GLN A 92 -14.70 24.17 -43.62
N SER A 93 -14.77 24.81 -42.45
CA SER A 93 -15.11 26.22 -42.29
C SER A 93 -13.93 27.08 -41.88
N ASN A 94 -12.85 27.11 -42.66
CA ASN A 94 -11.81 28.13 -42.52
C ASN A 94 -11.64 28.90 -43.84
N THR A 95 -12.70 29.64 -44.22
CA THR A 95 -12.53 30.87 -45.01
C THR A 95 -12.44 32.02 -44.01
N GLY A 96 -11.38 32.82 -44.15
CA GLY A 96 -10.82 33.65 -43.09
C GLY A 96 -11.78 34.64 -42.41
N GLY A 97 -11.50 34.85 -41.13
CA GLY A 97 -12.05 35.93 -40.32
C GLY A 97 -11.32 35.99 -38.99
N PHE A 98 -10.43 36.98 -38.84
CA PHE A 98 -9.76 37.30 -37.57
C PHE A 98 -10.78 37.49 -36.43
N PRO A 99 -10.53 36.97 -35.21
CA PRO A 99 -11.35 37.30 -34.05
C PRO A 99 -10.86 38.60 -33.41
N LYS A 100 -11.75 39.59 -33.28
CA LYS A 100 -11.57 40.76 -32.42
C LYS A 100 -11.82 40.35 -30.97
N GLU A 101 -10.83 40.57 -30.11
CA GLU A 101 -10.93 40.49 -28.65
C GLU A 101 -11.98 41.47 -28.11
N THR A 102 -12.86 41.02 -27.20
CA THR A 102 -12.83 41.41 -25.77
C THR A 102 -13.86 40.63 -24.92
N GLN A 103 -13.36 39.63 -24.20
CA GLN A 103 -13.64 39.25 -22.80
C GLN A 103 -15.06 39.37 -22.21
N ARG A 104 -15.66 38.23 -21.81
CA ARG A 104 -15.51 37.64 -20.44
C ARG A 104 -16.24 36.30 -20.26
N PHE A 105 -15.53 35.36 -19.62
CA PHE A 105 -15.92 34.07 -19.02
C PHE A 105 -16.26 32.90 -19.95
N SER A 106 -15.22 32.31 -20.55
CA SER A 106 -15.20 30.92 -21.00
C SER A 106 -14.26 30.12 -20.09
N GLU A 107 -14.83 29.36 -19.16
CA GLU A 107 -14.15 28.33 -18.40
C GLU A 107 -14.05 27.06 -19.26
N GLY A 108 -12.84 26.52 -19.41
CA GLY A 108 -12.62 25.17 -19.92
C GLY A 108 -12.37 25.01 -21.42
N MET A 109 -11.56 25.87 -22.03
CA MET A 109 -10.92 25.56 -23.32
C MET A 109 -9.42 25.41 -23.07
N VAL A 110 -9.02 24.22 -22.59
CA VAL A 110 -7.62 23.81 -22.69
C VAL A 110 -7.34 23.73 -24.18
N ASP A 111 -6.31 24.44 -24.64
CA ASP A 111 -5.80 24.36 -26.00
C ASP A 111 -5.30 22.91 -26.23
N GLY A 112 -6.24 22.06 -26.64
CA GLY A 112 -6.19 20.60 -26.58
C GLY A 112 -5.39 20.02 -27.72
N SER A 113 -4.09 20.30 -27.76
CA SER A 113 -3.16 19.51 -28.56
C SER A 113 -2.80 18.25 -27.78
N PHE A 114 -3.02 17.07 -28.38
CA PHE A 114 -2.59 15.78 -27.83
C PHE A 114 -1.11 15.79 -27.43
N THR A 115 -0.28 16.58 -28.12
CA THR A 115 1.14 16.73 -27.77
C THR A 115 1.33 17.42 -26.40
N ALA A 116 0.52 18.42 -26.08
CA ALA A 116 0.60 19.11 -24.79
C ALA A 116 0.20 18.18 -23.63
N GLU A 117 -0.88 17.42 -23.80
CA GLU A 117 -1.35 16.45 -22.82
C GLU A 117 -0.33 15.31 -22.60
N ILE A 118 0.26 14.79 -23.67
CA ILE A 118 1.33 13.78 -23.57
C ILE A 118 2.55 14.33 -22.80
N CYS A 119 2.94 15.58 -23.04
CA CYS A 119 4.05 16.22 -22.32
C CYS A 119 3.72 16.40 -20.83
N GLU A 120 2.50 16.81 -20.50
CA GLU A 120 2.05 16.94 -19.12
C GLU A 120 2.02 15.59 -18.40
N LEU A 121 1.44 14.57 -19.03
CA LEU A 121 1.41 13.20 -18.48
C LEU A 121 2.82 12.63 -18.27
N LYS A 122 3.77 12.91 -19.16
CA LYS A 122 5.17 12.53 -18.95
C LYS A 122 5.77 13.24 -17.74
N ALA A 123 5.50 14.55 -17.59
CA ALA A 123 6.00 15.31 -16.45
C ALA A 123 5.39 14.85 -15.12
N THR A 124 4.10 14.53 -15.10
CA THR A 124 3.43 14.00 -13.92
C THR A 124 3.93 12.60 -13.57
N ASN A 125 4.11 11.70 -14.55
CA ASN A 125 4.72 10.39 -14.32
C ASN A 125 6.13 10.51 -13.73
N SER A 126 7.01 11.33 -14.32
CA SER A 126 8.36 11.55 -13.76
C SER A 126 8.33 12.15 -12.36
N ARG A 127 7.33 12.97 -12.02
CA ARG A 127 7.15 13.47 -10.65
C ARG A 127 6.74 12.34 -9.70
N ILE A 128 5.78 11.51 -10.10
CA ILE A 128 5.30 10.36 -9.31
C ILE A 128 6.43 9.36 -9.08
N GLU A 129 7.24 9.05 -10.09
CA GLU A 129 8.40 8.16 -9.95
C GLU A 129 9.39 8.67 -8.90
N LYS A 130 9.69 9.98 -8.90
CA LYS A 130 10.57 10.59 -7.89
C LYS A 130 9.97 10.53 -6.49
N GLU A 131 8.66 10.75 -6.34
CA GLU A 131 7.99 10.61 -5.04
C GLU A 131 7.97 9.15 -4.57
N LEU A 132 7.72 8.21 -5.47
CA LEU A 132 7.79 6.77 -5.17
C LEU A 132 9.17 6.39 -4.64
N GLU A 133 10.23 6.86 -5.30
CA GLU A 133 11.60 6.59 -4.86
C GLU A 133 11.90 7.21 -3.48
N ARG A 134 11.47 8.46 -3.24
CA ARG A 134 11.60 9.08 -1.92
C ARG A 134 10.87 8.29 -0.83
N THR A 135 9.65 7.83 -1.10
CA THR A 135 8.88 7.05 -0.12
C THR A 135 9.50 5.70 0.16
N ARG A 136 10.08 5.03 -0.85
CA ARG A 136 10.84 3.79 -0.67
C ARG A 136 12.09 4.00 0.18
N SER A 137 12.90 5.02 -0.11
CA SER A 137 14.06 5.35 0.72
C SER A 137 13.69 5.62 2.18
N ARG A 138 12.60 6.36 2.42
CA ARG A 138 12.10 6.61 3.78
C ARG A 138 11.66 5.34 4.49
N LEU A 139 11.03 4.41 3.78
CA LEU A 139 10.63 3.12 4.33
C LEU A 139 11.86 2.30 4.74
N ASP A 140 12.88 2.24 3.89
CA ASP A 140 14.12 1.51 4.18
C ASP A 140 14.85 2.09 5.40
N ASP A 141 14.88 3.41 5.53
CA ASP A 141 15.45 4.08 6.71
C ASP A 141 14.66 3.74 7.98
N CYS A 142 13.32 3.78 7.93
CA CYS A 142 12.47 3.40 9.05
C CYS A 142 12.65 1.92 9.45
N LEU A 143 12.80 1.03 8.47
CA LEU A 143 13.06 -0.39 8.73
C LEU A 143 14.40 -0.59 9.44
N ARG A 144 15.44 0.11 8.98
CA ARG A 144 16.77 0.07 9.61
C ARG A 144 16.71 0.56 11.06
N GLU A 145 16.05 1.67 11.32
CA GLU A 145 15.84 2.20 12.66
C GLU A 145 15.06 1.21 13.54
N SER A 146 13.99 0.62 13.01
CA SER A 146 13.21 -0.38 13.73
C SER A 146 14.04 -1.62 14.11
N HIS A 147 14.99 -2.04 13.26
CA HIS A 147 15.90 -3.12 13.59
C HIS A 147 16.85 -2.72 14.73
N THR A 148 17.47 -1.54 14.64
CA THR A 148 18.35 -1.01 15.70
C THR A 148 17.62 -0.94 17.05
N LEU A 149 16.41 -0.37 17.09
CA LEU A 149 15.62 -0.27 18.31
C LEU A 149 15.24 -1.64 18.88
N ARG A 150 15.02 -2.63 18.03
CA ARG A 150 14.73 -4.01 18.47
C ARG A 150 15.94 -4.67 19.12
N ASP A 151 17.13 -4.42 18.58
CA ASP A 151 18.38 -4.95 19.11
C ASP A 151 18.70 -4.28 20.46
N GLU A 152 18.57 -2.95 20.55
CA GLU A 152 18.71 -2.21 21.81
C GLU A 152 17.72 -2.68 22.88
N ALA A 153 16.43 -2.84 22.52
CA ALA A 153 15.43 -3.36 23.45
C ALA A 153 15.76 -4.78 23.92
N SER A 154 16.37 -5.60 23.07
CA SER A 154 16.79 -6.95 23.43
C SER A 154 17.98 -6.94 24.37
N GLN A 155 18.94 -6.05 24.16
CA GLN A 155 20.07 -5.84 25.05
C GLN A 155 19.61 -5.36 26.43
N LEU A 156 18.73 -4.36 26.49
CA LEU A 156 18.19 -3.85 27.76
C LEU A 156 17.44 -4.92 28.55
N ARG A 157 16.67 -5.80 27.89
CA ARG A 157 16.02 -6.93 28.56
C ARG A 157 17.04 -7.88 29.18
N TYR A 158 18.14 -8.16 28.48
CA TYR A 158 19.20 -9.02 28.98
C TYR A 158 19.90 -8.40 30.20
N ASP A 159 20.24 -7.12 30.12
CA ASP A 159 20.88 -6.39 31.23
C ASP A 159 19.96 -6.33 32.45
N MET A 160 18.65 -6.15 32.24
CA MET A 160 17.65 -6.18 33.31
C MET A 160 17.60 -7.54 34.02
N GLN A 161 17.63 -8.65 33.27
CA GLN A 161 17.68 -9.99 33.87
C GLN A 161 18.95 -10.22 34.70
N ILE A 162 20.10 -9.73 34.23
CA ILE A 162 21.35 -9.80 34.99
C ILE A 162 21.19 -9.03 36.31
N LEU A 163 20.72 -7.77 36.24
CA LEU A 163 20.54 -6.94 37.42
C LEU A 163 19.54 -7.55 38.41
N GLU A 164 18.44 -8.12 37.93
CA GLU A 164 17.46 -8.84 38.75
C GLU A 164 18.10 -10.02 39.48
N SER A 165 18.89 -10.84 38.78
CA SER A 165 19.60 -11.97 39.39
C SER A 165 20.60 -11.53 40.47
N GLN A 166 21.33 -10.44 40.23
CA GLN A 166 22.26 -9.87 41.19
C GLN A 166 21.55 -9.31 42.42
N ASN A 167 20.39 -8.67 42.23
CA ASN A 167 19.59 -8.14 43.32
C ASN A 167 19.08 -9.28 44.22
N GLU A 168 18.66 -10.39 43.63
CA GLU A 168 18.22 -11.57 44.38
C GLU A 168 19.36 -12.17 45.22
N ILE A 169 20.54 -12.33 44.63
CA ILE A 169 21.74 -12.77 45.38
C ILE A 169 22.04 -11.84 46.56
N LEU A 170 21.88 -10.53 46.39
CA LEU A 170 22.09 -9.56 47.48
C LEU A 170 21.02 -9.66 48.56
N ARG A 171 19.76 -9.91 48.19
CA ARG A 171 18.67 -10.15 49.16
C ARG A 171 18.93 -11.40 49.99
N ASP A 172 19.38 -12.48 49.36
CA ASP A 172 19.74 -13.72 50.06
C ASP A 172 20.88 -13.49 51.05
N LYS A 173 21.95 -12.79 50.62
CA LYS A 173 23.07 -12.43 51.50
C LYS A 173 22.64 -11.56 52.68
N LEU A 174 21.72 -10.62 52.44
CA LEU A 174 21.17 -9.78 53.50
C LEU A 174 20.33 -10.61 54.49
N ALA A 175 19.49 -11.51 54.00
CA ALA A 175 18.69 -12.42 54.83
C ALA A 175 19.57 -13.31 55.70
N GLU A 176 20.65 -13.85 55.13
CA GLU A 176 21.59 -14.70 55.85
C GLU A 176 22.35 -13.93 56.92
N THR A 177 22.83 -12.73 56.59
CA THR A 177 23.49 -11.85 57.57
C THR A 177 22.56 -11.52 58.74
N ARG A 178 21.29 -11.22 58.46
CA ARG A 178 20.26 -10.96 59.49
C ARG A 178 20.02 -12.18 60.37
N ARG A 179 19.99 -13.39 59.78
CA ARG A 179 19.87 -14.65 60.53
C ARG A 179 21.06 -14.83 61.47
N GLY A 180 22.27 -14.61 60.98
CA GLY A 180 23.50 -14.68 61.77
C GLY A 180 23.49 -13.70 62.95
N ILE A 181 23.13 -12.43 62.71
CA ILE A 181 23.00 -11.41 63.77
C ILE A 181 21.98 -11.86 64.82
N LYS A 182 20.80 -12.33 64.41
CA LYS A 182 19.77 -12.82 65.34
C LYS A 182 20.30 -13.98 66.19
N GLY A 183 21.04 -14.91 65.58
CA GLY A 183 21.66 -16.02 66.31
C GLY A 183 22.67 -15.55 67.35
N VAL A 184 23.57 -14.63 67.00
CA VAL A 184 24.53 -14.04 67.94
C VAL A 184 23.83 -13.28 69.08
N MET A 185 22.76 -12.54 68.78
CA MET A 185 21.98 -11.85 69.81
C MET A 185 21.31 -12.83 70.77
N GLN A 186 20.83 -13.97 70.29
CA GLN A 186 20.25 -15.01 71.13
C GLN A 186 21.31 -15.65 72.04
N THR A 187 22.48 -16.02 71.51
CA THR A 187 23.56 -16.60 72.32
C THR A 187 24.08 -15.62 73.37
N LEU A 188 24.22 -14.33 73.01
CA LEU A 188 24.59 -13.29 73.97
C LEU A 188 23.52 -13.11 75.06
N GLY A 189 22.24 -13.17 74.69
CA GLY A 189 21.12 -13.13 75.63
C GLY A 189 21.12 -14.29 76.62
N SER A 190 21.34 -15.52 76.14
CA SER A 190 21.49 -16.71 77.00
C SER A 190 22.68 -16.58 77.94
N LEU A 191 23.86 -16.22 77.43
CA LEU A 191 25.06 -16.08 78.25
C LEU A 191 24.90 -15.02 79.36
N ARG A 192 24.19 -13.92 79.08
CA ARG A 192 23.86 -12.89 80.07
C ARG A 192 22.94 -13.41 81.16
N SER A 193 21.94 -14.22 80.81
CA SER A 193 21.02 -14.83 81.77
C SER A 193 21.75 -15.84 82.65
N ASP A 194 22.52 -16.75 82.05
CA ASP A 194 23.28 -17.78 82.77
C ASP A 194 24.34 -17.17 83.70
N GLY A 195 24.95 -16.05 83.31
CA GLY A 195 25.88 -15.30 84.16
C GLY A 195 25.22 -14.57 85.33
N MET A 196 23.93 -14.24 85.26
CA MET A 196 23.18 -13.67 86.40
C MET A 196 22.77 -14.76 87.40
N ASP A 197 22.43 -15.96 86.94
CA ASP A 197 22.05 -17.07 87.83
C ASP A 197 23.22 -17.56 88.70
N LEU A 198 24.47 -17.48 88.20
CA LEU A 198 25.68 -17.80 88.98
C LEU A 198 26.00 -16.75 90.06
N ALA A 199 25.53 -15.51 89.93
CA ALA A 199 25.80 -14.44 90.90
C ALA A 199 24.79 -14.39 92.06
N ILE A 200 23.64 -15.07 91.93
CA ILE A 200 22.57 -15.06 92.94
C ILE A 200 22.79 -16.17 94.00
N ASP A 201 23.59 -17.20 93.74
CA ASP A 201 23.86 -18.28 94.71
C ASP A 201 24.89 -17.91 95.79
N ASP A 202 25.80 -16.95 95.51
CA ASP A 202 26.84 -16.53 96.47
C ASP A 202 26.42 -15.36 97.40
N THR A 203 25.17 -14.87 97.30
CA THR A 203 24.73 -13.68 98.07
C THR A 203 23.48 -13.90 98.92
N ASN A 204 23.24 -15.12 99.41
CA ASN A 204 22.09 -15.43 100.27
C ASN A 204 22.45 -15.97 101.66
N ASP A 205 23.54 -15.49 102.24
CA ASP A 205 23.79 -15.59 103.68
C ASP A 205 24.33 -14.27 104.24
N SER A 206 23.48 -13.25 104.26
CA SER A 206 23.62 -12.12 105.20
C SER A 206 22.29 -11.41 105.40
N GLN A 207 21.63 -11.75 106.50
CA GLN A 207 20.58 -10.96 107.11
C GLN A 207 21.10 -9.55 107.46
N SER A 208 20.47 -8.49 106.96
CA SER A 208 20.24 -7.28 107.77
C SER A 208 19.30 -6.27 107.10
N SER A 209 18.12 -6.14 107.71
CA SER A 209 17.43 -4.92 108.15
C SER A 209 17.13 -3.74 107.19
N ALA A 210 15.93 -3.20 107.46
CA ALA A 210 15.46 -1.83 107.24
C ALA A 210 14.72 -1.47 105.93
N ILE A 211 13.40 -1.53 106.09
CA ILE A 211 12.34 -0.71 105.49
C ILE A 211 12.80 0.71 105.08
N SER A 212 12.47 1.15 103.87
CA SER A 212 11.82 2.46 103.65
C SER A 212 11.24 2.57 102.24
N THR A 213 9.93 2.81 102.18
CA THR A 213 9.13 3.11 101.00
C THR A 213 9.55 4.45 100.36
N HIS A 214 9.56 4.52 99.02
CA HIS A 214 8.94 5.65 98.31
C HIS A 214 8.71 5.31 96.83
N THR A 215 7.43 5.33 96.47
CA THR A 215 6.86 5.44 95.13
C THR A 215 7.26 6.76 94.48
N VAL A 216 7.79 6.74 93.25
CA VAL A 216 7.59 7.81 92.25
C VAL A 216 7.60 7.20 90.84
N SER A 217 6.45 7.34 90.17
CA SER A 217 6.20 7.13 88.74
C SER A 217 6.89 8.18 87.87
N SER A 218 7.26 7.82 86.64
CA SER A 218 7.27 8.63 85.40
C SER A 218 7.68 7.69 84.25
N GLU A 219 6.86 7.32 83.26
CA GLU A 219 6.33 8.14 82.13
C GLU A 219 7.41 9.06 81.53
N ILE A 220 7.67 9.23 80.23
CA ILE A 220 7.07 8.79 78.96
C ILE A 220 8.03 9.29 77.84
N GLN A 221 8.06 8.55 76.73
CA GLN A 221 8.30 8.90 75.30
C GLN A 221 9.39 9.88 74.81
N GLY A 222 9.90 9.51 73.63
CA GLY A 222 10.55 10.36 72.64
C GLY A 222 11.08 9.53 71.49
#